data_AF-A0A6B3GZJ9-F1
#
_entry.id   AF-A0A6B3GZJ9-F1
#
_cell.length_a   1.000
_cell.length_b   1.000
_cell.length_c   1.000
_cell.angle_alpha   90.00
_cell.angle_beta   90.00
_cell.angle_gamma   90.00
#
_symmetry.space_group_name_H-M   'P 1'
#
loop_
_entity.id
_entity.type
_entity.pdbx_description
1 polymer ?
#
loop_
_entity_poly.entity_id
_entity_poly.type
_entity_poly.pdbx_seq_one_letter_code
_entity_poly.pdbx_strand_id
1 'polypeptide(L)'
;PADVLPGLLAAPIERLMRQVLATGVPVTDYEYLGWSWSDPNRRRAYSSSFFPLADTEENRIGIGYMVLDVTDRWNARRLLALVNEAGASIGSTLDVQRTAQELADFAVPRFADFVFVDLLETP
;
A
#
# COMPACT_ATOMS: atom_id res chain seq x y z
N PRO A 1 -16.20 -7.00 -19.99
CA PRO A 1 -15.92 -7.30 -18.56
C PRO A 1 -15.56 -6.08 -17.70
N ALA A 2 -15.33 -4.89 -18.29
CA ALA A 2 -15.22 -3.64 -17.52
C ALA A 2 -16.55 -3.20 -16.87
N ASP A 3 -17.68 -3.75 -17.32
CA ASP A 3 -19.03 -3.38 -16.86
C ASP A 3 -19.39 -3.90 -15.46
N VAL A 4 -18.56 -4.77 -14.87
CA VAL A 4 -18.86 -5.44 -13.58
C VAL A 4 -18.07 -4.81 -12.42
N LEU A 5 -17.10 -3.91 -12.66
CA LEU A 5 -16.25 -3.32 -11.60
C LEU A 5 -15.76 -1.88 -11.92
N PRO A 6 -16.57 -0.82 -11.69
CA PRO A 6 -16.09 0.56 -11.75
C PRO A 6 -15.14 0.87 -10.57
N GLY A 7 -14.04 1.56 -10.83
CA GLY A 7 -13.19 2.16 -9.78
C GLY A 7 -12.09 1.27 -9.20
N LEU A 8 -12.08 -0.03 -9.51
CA LEU A 8 -10.89 -0.85 -9.28
C LEU A 8 -9.80 -0.43 -10.28
N LEU A 9 -8.53 -0.73 -10.02
CA LEU A 9 -7.47 -0.71 -11.04
C LEU A 9 -7.81 -1.78 -12.11
N ALA A 10 -8.84 -1.52 -12.92
CA ALA A 10 -9.54 -2.51 -13.71
C ALA A 10 -8.58 -3.15 -14.70
N ALA A 11 -7.71 -2.35 -15.34
CA ALA A 11 -6.75 -2.87 -16.30
C ALA A 11 -5.65 -3.76 -15.65
N PRO A 12 -4.95 -3.37 -14.55
CA PRO A 12 -4.03 -4.27 -13.87
C PRO A 12 -4.67 -5.57 -13.37
N ILE A 13 -5.82 -5.49 -12.70
CA ILE A 13 -6.48 -6.67 -12.12
C ILE A 13 -7.07 -7.56 -13.21
N GLU A 14 -7.67 -6.99 -14.27
CA GLU A 14 -8.14 -7.76 -15.42
C GLU A 14 -6.98 -8.50 -16.10
N ARG A 15 -5.80 -7.89 -16.22
CA ARG A 15 -4.61 -8.59 -16.75
C ARG A 15 -4.23 -9.78 -15.88
N LEU A 16 -4.22 -9.63 -14.56
CA LEU A 16 -3.95 -10.74 -13.64
C LEU A 16 -4.99 -11.85 -13.78
N MET A 17 -6.28 -11.50 -13.83
CA MET A 17 -7.36 -12.45 -14.07
C MET A 17 -7.18 -13.21 -15.40
N ARG A 18 -6.93 -12.50 -16.49
CA ARG A 18 -6.66 -13.11 -17.81
C ARG A 18 -5.44 -14.03 -17.79
N GLN A 19 -4.38 -13.65 -17.08
CA GLN A 19 -3.21 -14.49 -16.89
C GLN A 19 -3.55 -15.77 -16.12
N VAL A 20 -4.33 -15.68 -15.04
CA VAL A 20 -4.76 -16.84 -14.25
C VAL A 20 -5.64 -17.78 -15.09
N LEU A 21 -6.54 -17.25 -15.92
CA LEU A 21 -7.34 -18.07 -16.85
C LEU A 21 -6.46 -18.80 -17.87
N ALA A 22 -5.55 -18.06 -18.51
CA ALA A 22 -4.69 -18.60 -19.56
C ALA A 22 -3.72 -19.65 -19.01
N THR A 23 -3.09 -19.38 -17.88
CA THR A 23 -2.01 -20.21 -17.34
C THR A 23 -2.51 -21.25 -16.33
N GLY A 24 -3.59 -20.97 -15.60
CA GLY A 24 -4.04 -21.74 -14.45
C GLY A 24 -3.13 -21.62 -13.24
N VAL A 25 -2.17 -20.70 -13.26
CA VAL A 25 -1.31 -20.42 -12.12
C VAL A 25 -2.01 -19.36 -11.26
N PRO A 26 -2.27 -19.63 -9.97
CA PRO A 26 -2.90 -18.65 -9.10
C PRO A 26 -1.99 -17.45 -8.85
N VAL A 27 -2.61 -16.29 -8.64
CA VAL A 27 -1.94 -15.07 -8.16
C VAL A 27 -2.44 -14.82 -6.74
N THR A 28 -1.52 -14.72 -5.79
CA THR A 28 -1.85 -14.53 -4.37
C THR A 28 -1.29 -13.22 -3.85
N ASP A 29 -2.01 -12.62 -2.90
CA ASP A 29 -1.56 -11.47 -2.13
C ASP A 29 -1.13 -10.25 -2.96
N TYR A 30 -1.83 -9.99 -4.07
CA TYR A 30 -1.59 -8.78 -4.86
C TYR A 30 -2.13 -7.57 -4.10
N GLU A 31 -1.22 -6.79 -3.51
CA GLU A 31 -1.55 -5.59 -2.74
C GLU A 31 -1.67 -4.34 -3.62
N TYR A 32 -2.72 -3.55 -3.43
CA TYR A 32 -2.91 -2.26 -4.10
C TYR A 32 -3.72 -1.27 -3.27
N LEU A 33 -3.52 0.01 -3.56
CA LEU A 33 -4.36 1.09 -3.04
C LEU A 33 -5.49 1.38 -4.03
N GLY A 34 -6.73 1.33 -3.57
CA GLY A 34 -7.88 1.56 -4.44
C GLY A 34 -9.18 1.76 -3.66
N TRP A 35 -10.27 1.83 -4.41
CA TRP A 35 -11.63 1.77 -3.91
C TRP A 35 -12.19 0.36 -4.11
N SER A 36 -13.06 -0.09 -3.21
CA SER A 36 -13.82 -1.33 -3.35
C SER A 36 -15.32 -1.01 -3.47
N TRP A 37 -16.10 -1.94 -4.05
CA TRP A 37 -17.56 -1.88 -4.06
C TRP A 37 -18.19 -1.68 -2.67
N SER A 38 -17.56 -2.25 -1.64
CA SER A 38 -18.06 -2.15 -0.26
C SER A 38 -17.77 -0.80 0.40
N ASP A 39 -16.83 -0.01 -0.13
CA ASP A 39 -16.46 1.32 0.37
C ASP A 39 -15.91 2.20 -0.78
N PRO A 40 -16.79 2.65 -1.71
CA PRO A 40 -16.35 3.35 -2.92
C PRO A 40 -15.81 4.77 -2.65
N ASN A 41 -16.11 5.32 -1.47
CA ASN A 41 -15.74 6.69 -1.11
C ASN A 41 -14.43 6.77 -0.34
N ARG A 42 -13.87 5.65 0.12
CA ARG A 42 -12.66 5.62 0.92
C ARG A 42 -11.58 4.79 0.27
N ARG A 43 -10.43 5.41 0.06
CA ARG A 43 -9.26 4.71 -0.45
C ARG A 43 -8.69 3.84 0.67
N ARG A 44 -8.53 2.55 0.39
CA ARG A 44 -8.01 1.52 1.32
C ARG A 44 -6.86 0.76 0.67
N ALA A 45 -6.12 0.02 1.49
CA ALA A 45 -5.19 -0.99 0.98
C ALA A 45 -5.89 -2.34 0.95
N TYR A 46 -5.87 -2.99 -0.21
CA TYR A 46 -6.45 -4.32 -0.40
C TYR A 46 -5.37 -5.32 -0.77
N SER A 47 -5.53 -6.56 -0.28
CA SER A 47 -4.83 -7.74 -0.78
C SER A 47 -5.83 -8.58 -1.57
N SER A 48 -5.53 -8.88 -2.83
CA SER A 48 -6.39 -9.72 -3.67
C SER A 48 -5.68 -10.96 -4.18
N SER A 49 -6.40 -12.07 -4.13
CA SER A 49 -5.95 -13.37 -4.65
C SER A 49 -6.93 -13.88 -5.69
N PHE A 50 -6.41 -14.50 -6.75
CA PHE A 50 -7.13 -14.99 -7.92
C PHE A 50 -6.74 -16.44 -8.18
N PHE A 51 -7.74 -17.31 -8.28
CA PHE A 51 -7.56 -18.76 -8.40
C PHE A 51 -8.32 -19.28 -9.61
N PRO A 52 -7.75 -20.19 -10.41
CA PRO A 52 -8.52 -20.86 -11.45
C PRO A 52 -9.60 -21.74 -10.80
N LEU A 53 -10.79 -21.75 -11.37
CA LEU A 53 -11.83 -22.70 -11.03
C LEU A 53 -11.91 -23.76 -12.12
N ALA A 54 -11.87 -25.01 -11.71
CA ALA A 54 -12.09 -26.15 -12.58
C ALA A 54 -13.41 -26.84 -12.23
N ASP A 55 -14.04 -27.47 -13.22
CA ASP A 55 -15.16 -28.37 -12.99
C ASP A 55 -14.66 -29.74 -12.47
N THR A 56 -15.60 -30.68 -12.31
CA THR A 56 -15.31 -32.05 -11.85
C THR A 56 -14.46 -32.87 -12.83
N GLU A 57 -14.31 -32.41 -14.07
CA GLU A 57 -13.49 -33.03 -15.12
C GLU A 57 -12.14 -32.29 -15.29
N GLU A 58 -11.77 -31.44 -14.33
CA GLU A 58 -10.57 -30.58 -14.34
C GLU A 58 -10.53 -29.53 -15.48
N ASN A 59 -11.64 -29.32 -16.19
CA ASN A 59 -11.71 -28.25 -17.20
C ASN A 59 -11.87 -26.91 -16.50
N ARG A 60 -11.06 -25.92 -16.91
CA ARG A 60 -11.12 -24.57 -16.34
C ARG A 60 -12.39 -23.85 -16.78
N ILE A 61 -13.27 -23.57 -15.82
CA ILE A 61 -14.57 -22.92 -16.05
C ILE A 61 -14.60 -21.46 -15.61
N GLY A 62 -13.63 -20.99 -14.81
CA GLY A 62 -13.63 -19.59 -14.36
C GLY A 62 -12.49 -19.17 -13.43
N ILE A 63 -12.72 -18.07 -12.72
CA ILE A 63 -11.82 -17.53 -11.69
C ILE A 63 -12.63 -17.32 -10.40
N GLY A 64 -12.07 -17.78 -9.29
CA GLY A 64 -12.45 -17.35 -7.95
C GLY A 64 -11.53 -16.23 -7.50
N TYR A 65 -12.06 -15.24 -6.78
CA TYR A 65 -11.25 -14.18 -6.20
C TYR A 65 -11.60 -13.94 -4.73
N MET A 66 -10.60 -13.51 -3.97
CA MET A 66 -10.76 -13.09 -2.58
C MET A 66 -10.12 -11.71 -2.43
N VAL A 67 -10.81 -10.79 -1.76
CA VAL A 67 -10.31 -9.44 -1.47
C VAL A 67 -10.36 -9.22 0.04
N LEU A 68 -9.22 -8.85 0.62
CA LEU A 68 -9.09 -8.54 2.03
C LEU A 68 -8.72 -7.06 2.19
N ASP A 69 -9.40 -6.34 3.07
CA ASP A 69 -8.93 -5.03 3.53
C ASP A 69 -7.73 -5.25 4.46
N VAL A 70 -6.58 -4.73 4.06
CA VAL A 70 -5.31 -4.82 4.79
C VAL A 70 -4.80 -3.44 5.20
N THR A 71 -5.68 -2.43 5.23
CA THR A 71 -5.34 -1.02 5.51
C THR A 71 -4.57 -0.86 6.81
N ASP A 72 -4.99 -1.54 7.88
CA ASP A 72 -4.32 -1.42 9.19
C ASP A 72 -2.90 -1.99 9.13
N ARG A 73 -2.73 -3.18 8.53
CA ARG A 73 -1.41 -3.81 8.34
C ARG A 73 -0.50 -2.95 7.45
N TRP A 74 -1.05 -2.43 6.36
CA TRP A 74 -0.34 -1.58 5.41
C TRP A 74 0.17 -0.30 6.09
N ASN A 75 -0.70 0.38 6.85
CA ASN A 75 -0.34 1.60 7.57
C ASN A 75 0.69 1.33 8.67
N ALA A 76 0.54 0.25 9.44
CA ALA A 76 1.51 -0.13 10.46
C ALA A 76 2.90 -0.35 9.86
N ARG A 77 2.99 -1.10 8.75
CA ARG A 77 4.28 -1.31 8.04
C ARG A 77 4.87 -0.02 7.52
N ARG A 78 4.03 0.87 6.96
CA ARG A 78 4.49 2.17 6.45
C ARG A 78 4.99 3.08 7.55
N LEU A 79 4.31 3.14 8.69
CA LEU A 79 4.74 3.91 9.85
C LEU A 79 6.07 3.39 10.40
N LEU A 80 6.21 2.06 10.54
CA LEU A 80 7.46 1.44 11.00
C LEU A 80 8.63 1.75 10.07
N ALA A 81 8.42 1.67 8.75
CA ALA A 81 9.44 2.03 7.77
C ALA A 81 9.87 3.51 7.90
N LEU A 82 8.90 4.42 8.04
CA LEU A 82 9.17 5.85 8.23
C LEU A 82 9.94 6.14 9.52
N VAL A 83 9.54 5.53 10.64
CA VAL A 83 10.23 5.71 11.92
C VAL A 83 11.64 5.15 11.87
N ASN A 84 11.85 4.00 11.21
CA ASN A 84 13.17 3.43 11.03
C ASN A 84 14.08 4.33 10.18
N GLU A 85 13.57 4.89 9.08
CA GLU A 85 14.29 5.84 8.24
C GLU A 85 14.66 7.12 9.01
N ALA A 86 13.70 7.67 9.78
CA ALA A 86 13.90 8.83 10.62
C ALA A 86 14.98 8.57 11.70
N GLY A 87 14.86 7.46 12.43
CA GLY A 87 15.81 7.09 13.48
C GLY A 87 17.23 6.80 12.97
N ALA A 88 17.38 6.41 11.70
CA ALA A 88 18.67 6.21 11.07
C ALA A 88 19.32 7.51 10.55
N SER A 89 18.55 8.59 10.38
CA SER A 89 19.00 9.83 9.72
C SER A 89 18.99 11.08 10.60
N ILE A 90 18.20 11.08 11.69
CA ILE A 90 18.06 12.21 12.60
C ILE A 90 18.79 11.93 13.91
N GLY A 91 19.50 12.92 14.44
CA GLY A 91 20.23 12.79 15.70
C GLY A 91 21.54 12.03 15.52
N SER A 92 22.13 12.11 14.32
CA SER A 92 23.41 11.44 13.99
C SER A 92 24.61 12.02 14.77
N THR A 93 24.41 13.16 15.44
CA THR A 93 25.41 13.88 16.22
C THR A 93 24.80 14.39 17.52
N LEU A 94 25.64 14.86 18.46
CA LEU A 94 25.22 15.52 19.69
C LEU A 94 24.92 17.02 19.51
N ASP A 95 24.87 17.50 18.27
CA ASP A 95 24.54 18.89 17.94
C ASP A 95 23.02 19.03 17.77
N VAL A 96 22.40 19.79 18.68
CA VAL A 96 20.95 20.00 18.72
C VAL A 96 20.47 20.80 17.50
N GLN A 97 21.24 21.79 17.04
CA GLN A 97 20.89 22.57 15.85
C GLN A 97 20.93 21.68 14.60
N ARG A 98 21.94 20.82 14.51
CA ARG A 98 22.03 19.84 13.43
C ARG A 98 20.87 18.84 13.47
N THR A 99 20.52 18.32 14.65
CA THR A 99 19.38 17.41 14.82
C THR A 99 18.06 18.07 14.40
N ALA A 100 17.87 19.35 14.72
CA ALA A 100 16.72 20.13 14.29
C ALA A 100 16.65 20.28 12.77
N GLN A 101 17.80 20.55 12.12
CA GLN A 101 17.87 20.61 10.66
C GLN A 101 17.59 19.24 10.01
N GLU A 102 18.16 18.16 10.54
CA GLU A 102 17.91 16.79 10.06
C GLU A 102 16.42 16.43 10.16
N LEU A 103 15.75 16.82 11.25
CA LEU A 103 14.31 16.68 11.39
C LEU A 103 13.53 17.50 10.36
N ALA A 104 13.95 18.73 10.09
CA ALA A 104 13.31 19.60 9.10
C ALA A 104 13.44 19.04 7.68
N ASP A 105 14.64 18.60 7.31
CA ASP A 105 14.97 17.98 6.01
C ASP A 105 14.26 16.63 5.84
N PHE A 106 14.04 15.90 6.93
CA PHE A 106 13.24 14.68 6.89
C PHE A 106 11.76 15.01 6.66
N ALA A 107 11.22 16.02 7.35
CA ALA A 107 9.80 16.34 7.32
C ALA A 107 9.34 16.99 6.01
N VAL A 108 10.19 17.79 5.36
CA VAL A 108 9.89 18.43 4.08
C VAL A 108 10.56 17.65 2.94
N PRO A 109 9.83 17.30 1.85
CA PRO A 109 8.43 17.60 1.55
C PRO A 109 7.45 16.52 2.03
N ARG A 110 7.88 15.57 2.88
CA ARG A 110 7.10 14.36 3.23
C ARG A 110 5.75 14.67 3.87
N PHE A 111 5.69 15.68 4.75
CA PHE A 111 4.50 16.00 5.55
C PHE A 111 3.97 17.41 5.33
N ALA A 112 4.83 18.34 4.91
CA ALA A 112 4.49 19.74 4.70
C ALA A 112 5.44 20.40 3.70
N ASP A 113 5.02 21.53 3.15
CA ASP A 113 5.86 22.39 2.30
C ASP A 113 6.84 23.25 3.12
N PHE A 114 6.58 23.41 4.43
CA PHE A 114 7.43 24.17 5.36
C PHE A 114 7.27 23.64 6.79
N VAL A 115 8.33 23.73 7.60
CA VAL A 115 8.34 23.34 9.02
C VAL A 115 9.16 24.34 9.87
N PHE A 116 8.71 24.60 11.10
CA PHE A 116 9.48 25.33 12.12
C PHE A 116 9.90 24.35 13.22
N VAL A 117 11.17 24.40 13.63
CA VAL A 117 11.67 23.69 14.81
C VAL A 117 12.11 24.74 15.82
N ASP A 118 11.42 24.81 16.95
CA ASP A 118 11.75 25.72 18.04
C ASP A 118 12.68 25.00 19.04
N LEU A 119 13.83 25.61 19.31
CA LEU A 119 14.84 25.09 20.23
C LEU A 119 14.78 25.88 21.53
N LEU A 120 14.30 25.23 22.58
CA LEU A 120 14.34 25.83 23.92
C LEU A 120 15.77 25.83 24.44
N GLU A 121 16.28 27.01 24.77
CA GLU A 121 17.55 27.12 25.49
C GLU A 121 17.39 26.56 26.90
N THR A 122 18.38 25.78 27.34
CA THR A 122 18.45 25.34 28.73
C THR A 122 18.94 26.54 29.56
N PRO A 123 18.26 26.91 30.66
CA PRO A 123 18.61 28.09 31.46
C PRO A 123 20.01 28.03 32.07
#